data_AF-A0A0B0DDF4-F1
#
_entry.id   AF-A0A0B0DDF4-F1
#
_cell.length_a   1.000
_cell.length_b   1.000
_cell.length_c   1.000
_cell.angle_alpha   90.00
_cell.angle_beta   90.00
_cell.angle_gamma   90.00
#
_symmetry.space_group_name_H-M   'P 1'
#
loop_
_entity.id
_entity.type
_entity.pdbx_description
1 polymer ?
#
loop_
_entity_poly.entity_id
_entity_poly.type
_entity_poly.pdbx_seq_one_letter_code
_entity_poly.pdbx_strand_id
1 'polypeptide(L)'
;MSLEFRTSEESPDVTRVVATHLPTRHGDFALLGYRDGRGTDHVALTLGDVAADDGELPLVRLHSECLTGDALGSYRCDCGEQLDAALQAIGAAGRGVLIYIRGHEGRGIGLLDKLRAYALQDSGIDTVDANTHLGLPADARDYDQSAQILRELGVGKIWLLSSNPAKQEALEALGIHVEARVRLNVADRPENSRYLSTKRARMRHDLPPERNAWDLLAGARVPTGPLTPQEEALVLRYGPLVEAGPRLVIGQLGQSLDGFIASRTGDACFVTGEADREHLHRLRALVDAVLVGAQTVAADDCQLTVRAVNGADPARVVVDPHARIPLTAKVLTDPRSRTLWLVGSDASVPASLAPHVSVHRLETSTGFEPAAILQYLADQGLGRVLIEGGGLTVSGFLHAGVLDRLYLTSAPLLVGDGVPGIRFDGADALSGALSAPVRRFVLGDDVCTEFDFSAAKPASPAALHRADQENQPTGQD
;
A
#
# COMPACT_ATOMS: atom_id res chain seq x y z
N MET A 1 26.16 -8.85 39.13
CA MET A 1 27.22 -8.10 38.43
C MET A 1 26.57 -6.84 37.90
N SER A 2 26.77 -5.73 38.61
CA SER A 2 26.07 -4.47 38.39
C SER A 2 26.57 -3.81 37.11
N LEU A 3 25.67 -3.43 36.21
CA LEU A 3 25.97 -2.61 35.04
C LEU A 3 26.14 -1.16 35.51
N GLU A 4 27.40 -0.74 35.64
CA GLU A 4 27.74 0.66 35.84
C GLU A 4 27.48 1.43 34.54
N PHE A 5 26.48 2.31 34.56
CA PHE A 5 26.34 3.35 33.55
C PHE A 5 27.46 4.36 33.78
N ARG A 6 28.42 4.41 32.86
CA ARG A 6 29.36 5.54 32.76
C ARG A 6 28.55 6.78 32.40
N THR A 7 28.28 7.64 33.37
CA THR A 7 28.02 9.06 33.13
C THR A 7 29.30 9.64 32.55
N SER A 8 29.36 9.82 31.24
CA SER A 8 30.48 10.49 30.58
C SER A 8 30.54 11.95 30.98
N GLU A 9 31.75 12.38 31.35
CA GLU A 9 32.19 13.76 31.57
C GLU A 9 31.64 14.71 30.50
N GLU A 10 31.13 15.87 30.94
CA GLU A 10 30.73 17.07 30.19
C GLU A 10 30.19 16.84 28.76
N SER A 11 28.85 16.86 28.61
CA SER A 11 28.19 16.84 27.29
C SER A 11 28.66 18.05 26.48
N PRO A 12 29.27 17.87 25.29
CA PRO A 12 29.75 18.98 24.49
C PRO A 12 28.56 19.83 24.04
N ASP A 13 28.56 21.10 24.45
CA ASP A 13 27.48 22.07 24.20
C ASP A 13 27.21 22.22 22.69
N VAL A 14 25.93 22.28 22.30
CA VAL A 14 25.50 22.48 20.91
C VAL A 14 25.18 23.96 20.69
N THR A 15 25.89 24.59 19.76
CA THR A 15 25.72 26.02 19.46
C THR A 15 25.01 26.23 18.12
N ARG A 16 24.01 27.11 18.08
CA ARG A 16 23.39 27.56 16.83
C ARG A 16 24.36 28.46 16.07
N VAL A 17 24.71 28.09 14.84
CA VAL A 17 25.68 28.80 13.99
C VAL A 17 24.99 29.69 12.96
N VAL A 18 23.88 29.24 12.39
CA VAL A 18 23.22 29.93 11.27
C VAL A 18 21.72 29.66 11.25
N ALA A 19 20.95 30.59 10.69
CA ALA A 19 19.53 30.41 10.39
C ALA A 19 19.22 30.93 8.98
N THR A 20 18.36 30.25 8.26
CA THR A 20 17.86 30.65 6.93
C THR A 20 16.47 30.07 6.68
N HIS A 21 15.86 30.38 5.54
CA HIS A 21 14.60 29.77 5.09
C HIS A 21 14.87 28.63 4.10
N LEU A 22 14.06 27.58 4.18
CA LEU A 22 14.07 26.44 3.27
C LEU A 22 12.65 26.19 2.75
N PRO A 23 12.29 26.76 1.59
CA PRO A 23 11.05 26.43 0.91
C PRO A 23 11.09 24.97 0.44
N THR A 24 10.08 24.20 0.80
CA THR A 24 9.91 22.80 0.39
C THR A 24 8.49 22.56 -0.14
N ARG A 25 8.26 21.39 -0.74
CA ARG A 25 6.91 20.94 -1.10
C ARG A 25 5.96 20.78 0.09
N HIS A 26 6.51 20.69 1.31
CA HIS A 26 5.75 20.46 2.55
C HIS A 26 5.51 21.74 3.36
N GLY A 27 6.06 22.88 2.92
CA GLY A 27 5.99 24.15 3.64
C GLY A 27 7.29 24.95 3.54
N ASP A 28 7.22 26.20 4.00
CA ASP A 28 8.38 27.09 4.11
C ASP A 28 8.94 27.01 5.54
N PHE A 29 10.01 26.23 5.71
CA PHE A 29 10.60 25.95 7.01
C PHE A 29 11.72 26.95 7.34
N ALA A 30 11.87 27.29 8.63
CA ALA A 30 13.13 27.86 9.09
C ALA A 30 14.16 26.73 9.26
N LEU A 31 15.31 26.86 8.60
CA LEU A 31 16.44 25.95 8.67
C LEU A 31 17.51 26.53 9.60
N LEU A 32 17.79 25.82 10.67
CA LEU A 32 18.73 26.22 11.71
C LEU A 32 19.92 25.26 11.70
N GLY A 33 21.12 25.79 11.50
CA GLY A 33 22.38 25.04 11.55
C GLY A 33 23.01 25.11 12.93
N TYR A 34 23.40 23.95 13.46
CA TYR A 34 24.05 23.80 14.76
C TYR A 34 25.39 23.10 14.61
N ARG A 35 26.30 23.34 15.56
CA ARG A 35 27.56 22.61 15.69
C ARG A 35 27.70 22.08 17.11
N ASP A 36 27.99 20.78 17.24
CA ASP A 36 28.31 20.16 18.52
C ASP A 36 29.78 20.41 18.90
N GLY A 37 30.14 20.18 20.17
CA GLY A 37 31.53 20.32 20.62
C GLY A 37 32.50 19.25 20.08
N ARG A 38 32.03 18.29 19.25
CA ARG A 38 32.88 17.39 18.46
C ARG A 38 33.15 17.95 17.06
N GLY A 39 32.55 19.09 16.71
CA GLY A 39 32.67 19.73 15.40
C GLY A 39 31.70 19.16 14.35
N THR A 40 30.73 18.34 14.74
CA THR A 40 29.69 17.81 13.86
C THR A 40 28.61 18.86 13.63
N ASP A 41 28.25 19.08 12.37
CA ASP A 41 27.15 19.97 12.01
C ASP A 41 25.82 19.21 12.04
N HIS A 42 24.80 19.77 12.68
CA HIS A 42 23.42 19.29 12.69
C HIS A 42 22.49 20.35 12.13
N VAL A 43 21.29 19.94 11.69
CA VAL A 43 20.27 20.90 11.28
C VAL A 43 18.93 20.62 11.93
N ALA A 44 18.20 21.68 12.24
CA ALA A 44 16.79 21.62 12.63
C ALA A 44 15.95 22.41 11.63
N LEU A 45 14.83 21.82 11.21
CA LEU A 45 13.78 22.49 10.46
C LEU A 45 12.64 22.79 11.42
N THR A 46 12.21 24.03 11.50
CA THR A 46 11.07 24.45 12.31
C THR A 46 9.98 25.07 11.46
N LEU A 47 8.73 24.84 11.85
CA LEU A 47 7.55 25.45 11.25
C LEU A 47 6.63 25.92 12.38
N GLY A 48 6.07 27.13 12.24
CA GLY A 48 5.23 27.76 13.26
C GLY A 48 6.01 28.21 14.51
N ASP A 49 5.28 28.75 15.49
CA ASP A 49 5.85 29.11 16.80
C ASP A 49 5.92 27.85 17.68
N VAL A 50 7.08 27.19 17.67
CA VAL A 50 7.27 25.92 18.40
C VAL A 50 7.36 26.12 19.92
N ALA A 51 7.64 27.33 20.39
CA ALA A 51 7.83 27.65 21.80
C ALA A 51 6.57 28.22 22.48
N ALA A 52 5.50 28.46 21.73
CA ALA A 52 4.25 29.00 22.26
C ALA A 52 3.65 28.10 23.36
N ASP A 53 3.19 28.72 24.45
CA ASP A 53 2.51 28.04 25.56
C ASP A 53 0.99 28.29 25.48
N ASP A 54 0.38 27.77 24.41
CA ASP A 54 -1.04 27.91 24.07
C ASP A 54 -1.84 26.60 24.25
N GLY A 55 -1.19 25.56 24.78
CA GLY A 55 -1.76 24.23 24.99
C GLY A 55 -1.62 23.28 23.79
N GLU A 56 -1.14 23.75 22.63
CA GLU A 56 -0.81 22.90 21.49
C GLU A 56 0.67 22.48 21.53
N LEU A 57 0.96 21.21 21.25
CA LEU A 57 2.32 20.68 21.31
C LEU A 57 2.91 20.54 19.91
N PRO A 58 4.19 20.89 19.71
CA PRO A 58 4.83 20.71 18.41
C PRO A 58 5.00 19.21 18.10
N LEU A 59 4.75 18.85 16.83
CA LEU A 59 5.19 17.56 16.28
C LEU A 59 6.72 17.59 16.14
N VAL A 60 7.41 16.63 16.75
CA VAL A 60 8.86 16.56 16.72
C VAL A 60 9.37 15.27 16.11
N ARG A 61 10.23 15.36 15.10
CA ARG A 61 10.93 14.24 14.47
C ARG A 61 12.42 14.32 14.76
N LEU A 62 12.94 13.29 15.45
CA LEU A 62 14.38 13.03 15.49
C LEU A 62 14.79 12.13 14.33
N HIS A 63 15.30 12.72 13.26
CA HIS A 63 15.73 11.97 12.08
C HIS A 63 17.20 11.58 12.19
N SER A 64 17.48 10.28 12.10
CA SER A 64 18.85 9.77 12.08
C SER A 64 19.37 9.84 10.63
N GLU A 65 20.53 10.45 10.43
CA GLU A 65 21.18 10.55 9.11
C GLU A 65 21.21 9.20 8.36
N CYS A 66 20.77 9.21 7.10
CA CYS A 66 20.84 8.08 6.20
C CYS A 66 20.99 8.55 4.75
N LEU A 67 22.22 8.80 4.29
CA LEU A 67 22.49 9.34 2.95
C LEU A 67 21.78 8.54 1.85
N THR A 68 21.88 7.22 1.92
CA THR A 68 21.31 6.31 0.93
C THR A 68 19.79 6.39 0.85
N GLY A 69 19.11 6.56 1.99
CA GLY A 69 17.65 6.63 2.04
C GLY A 69 17.15 8.04 1.74
N ASP A 70 17.76 9.03 2.39
CA ASP A 70 17.29 10.42 2.42
C ASP A 70 17.58 11.14 1.09
N ALA A 71 18.79 11.02 0.56
CA ALA A 71 19.23 11.78 -0.63
C ALA A 71 19.23 10.94 -1.92
N LEU A 72 19.51 9.64 -1.82
CA LEU A 72 19.64 8.74 -2.98
C LEU A 72 18.39 7.89 -3.26
N GLY A 73 17.36 7.95 -2.40
CA GLY A 73 16.09 7.27 -2.62
C GLY A 73 16.14 5.74 -2.52
N SER A 74 17.06 5.18 -1.74
CA SER A 74 17.16 3.73 -1.57
C SER A 74 16.01 3.14 -0.76
N TYR A 75 15.35 2.11 -1.32
CA TYR A 75 14.34 1.30 -0.63
C TYR A 75 14.90 0.18 0.25
N ARG A 76 16.21 0.11 0.49
CA ARG A 76 16.81 -0.87 1.43
C ARG A 76 16.43 -0.61 2.88
N CYS A 77 16.07 0.63 3.18
CA CYS A 77 15.54 1.06 4.47
C CYS A 77 14.32 1.95 4.25
N ASP A 78 13.61 2.29 5.32
CA ASP A 78 12.47 3.19 5.32
C ASP A 78 12.84 4.66 5.66
N CYS A 79 14.13 5.00 5.78
CA CYS A 79 14.55 6.31 6.27
C CYS A 79 14.07 7.47 5.38
N GLY A 80 14.22 7.37 4.06
CA GLY A 80 13.80 8.43 3.14
C GLY A 80 12.29 8.65 3.16
N GLU A 81 11.51 7.57 3.13
CA GLU A 81 10.05 7.61 3.23
C GLU A 81 9.59 8.16 4.60
N GLN A 82 10.28 7.82 5.69
CA GLN A 82 9.99 8.40 7.00
C GLN A 82 10.38 9.87 7.12
N LEU A 83 11.45 10.33 6.45
CA LEU A 83 11.82 11.74 6.40
C LEU A 83 10.71 12.54 5.71
N ASP A 84 10.26 12.05 4.55
CA ASP A 84 9.22 12.69 3.77
C ASP A 84 7.89 12.76 4.52
N ALA A 85 7.45 11.63 5.09
CA ALA A 85 6.22 11.55 5.87
C ALA A 85 6.27 12.46 7.12
N ALA A 86 7.43 12.61 7.76
CA ALA A 86 7.59 13.51 8.90
C ALA A 86 7.45 14.99 8.49
N LEU A 87 8.10 15.39 7.40
CA LEU A 87 7.99 16.76 6.87
C LEU A 87 6.56 17.08 6.44
N GLN A 88 5.88 16.15 5.79
CA GLN A 88 4.48 16.29 5.41
C GLN A 88 3.57 16.45 6.65
N ALA A 89 3.76 15.61 7.68
CA ALA A 89 2.98 15.69 8.92
C ALA A 89 3.18 17.02 9.65
N ILE A 90 4.42 17.51 9.74
CA ILE A 90 4.73 18.82 10.33
C ILE A 90 4.12 19.95 9.50
N GLY A 91 4.26 19.88 8.17
CA GLY A 91 3.66 20.83 7.22
C GLY A 91 2.16 20.94 7.37
N ALA A 92 1.46 19.81 7.45
CA ALA A 92 0.02 19.74 7.64
C ALA A 92 -0.44 20.27 9.01
N ALA A 93 0.34 20.03 10.07
CA ALA A 93 0.05 20.55 11.40
C ALA A 93 0.33 22.06 11.52
N GLY A 94 1.17 22.62 10.64
CA GLY A 94 1.60 24.03 10.70
C GLY A 94 2.54 24.36 11.86
N ARG A 95 2.84 23.40 12.73
CA ARG A 95 3.68 23.56 13.92
C ARG A 95 4.52 22.31 14.21
N GLY A 96 5.84 22.45 14.20
CA GLY A 96 6.72 21.32 14.54
C GLY A 96 8.21 21.54 14.28
N VAL A 97 9.00 20.54 14.68
CA VAL A 97 10.45 20.51 14.57
C VAL A 97 10.92 19.18 13.96
N LEU A 98 11.75 19.22 12.94
CA LEU A 98 12.54 18.07 12.50
C LEU A 98 14.02 18.32 12.77
N ILE A 99 14.65 17.48 13.59
CA ILE A 99 16.10 17.53 13.84
C ILE A 99 16.75 16.44 12.99
N TYR A 100 17.61 16.83 12.05
CA TYR A 100 18.45 15.94 11.27
C TYR A 100 19.78 15.74 11.98
N ILE A 101 19.93 14.60 12.62
CA ILE A 101 21.07 14.27 13.47
C ILE A 101 22.14 13.60 12.63
N ARG A 102 23.17 14.38 12.31
CA ARG A 102 24.39 13.89 11.65
C ARG A 102 25.25 13.06 12.60
N GLY A 103 26.04 12.15 12.04
CA GLY A 103 26.81 11.16 12.80
C GLY A 103 26.01 9.90 13.15
N HIS A 104 24.73 9.83 12.78
CA HIS A 104 23.88 8.66 13.01
C HIS A 104 23.86 7.65 11.86
N GLU A 105 24.60 7.92 10.78
CA GLU A 105 24.68 7.02 9.63
C GLU A 105 25.09 5.59 10.06
N GLY A 106 24.37 4.60 9.54
CA GLY A 106 24.58 3.20 9.88
C GLY A 106 24.37 2.87 11.36
N ARG A 107 23.59 3.67 12.11
CA ARG A 107 23.47 3.59 13.58
C ARG A 107 24.73 4.01 14.32
N GLY A 108 25.45 4.99 13.76
CA GLY A 108 26.66 5.55 14.36
C GLY A 108 27.96 4.86 13.96
N ILE A 109 27.91 3.86 13.05
CA ILE A 109 29.12 3.22 12.49
C ILE A 109 29.67 3.99 11.29
N GLY A 110 28.89 4.93 10.72
CA GLY A 110 29.28 5.71 9.55
C GLY A 110 28.96 5.04 8.21
N LEU A 111 29.08 5.84 7.15
CA LEU A 111 28.64 5.45 5.80
C LEU A 111 29.42 4.26 5.24
N LEU A 112 30.76 4.27 5.34
CA LEU A 112 31.58 3.22 4.72
C LEU A 112 31.35 1.85 5.37
N ASP A 113 31.23 1.81 6.70
CA ASP A 113 30.97 0.57 7.42
C ASP A 113 29.55 0.06 7.19
N LYS A 114 28.56 0.96 7.06
CA LYS A 114 27.22 0.59 6.57
C LYS A 114 27.28 -0.07 5.19
N LEU A 115 28.04 0.49 4.26
CA LEU A 115 28.15 -0.08 2.90
C LEU A 115 28.89 -1.43 2.91
N ARG A 116 29.89 -1.62 3.78
CA ARG A 116 30.52 -2.93 4.00
C ARG A 116 29.52 -3.95 4.54
N ALA A 117 28.69 -3.56 5.50
CA ALA A 117 27.62 -4.41 6.02
C ALA A 117 26.58 -4.77 4.93
N TYR A 118 26.26 -3.84 4.03
CA TYR A 118 25.40 -4.14 2.87
C TYR A 118 26.03 -5.15 1.92
N ALA A 119 27.32 -5.00 1.60
CA ALA A 119 28.03 -5.94 0.73
C ALA A 119 28.06 -7.38 1.32
N LEU A 120 28.15 -7.51 2.65
CA LEU A 120 28.05 -8.79 3.34
C LEU A 120 26.61 -9.34 3.37
N GLN A 121 25.60 -8.47 3.43
CA GLN A 121 24.20 -8.90 3.34
C GLN A 121 23.86 -9.38 1.92
N ASP A 122 24.46 -8.78 0.89
CA ASP A 122 24.32 -9.17 -0.51
C ASP A 122 24.87 -10.58 -0.79
N SER A 123 25.77 -11.08 0.06
CA SER A 123 26.24 -12.47 0.02
C SER A 123 25.41 -13.44 0.89
N GLY A 124 24.30 -12.98 1.47
CA GLY A 124 23.31 -13.82 2.16
C GLY A 124 23.37 -13.81 3.69
N ILE A 125 24.29 -13.05 4.30
CA ILE A 125 24.46 -12.95 5.75
C ILE A 125 23.37 -12.02 6.34
N ASP A 126 22.83 -12.34 7.52
CA ASP A 126 21.84 -11.48 8.17
C ASP A 126 22.48 -10.15 8.65
N THR A 127 21.68 -9.08 8.79
CA THR A 127 22.18 -7.73 9.10
C THR A 127 22.88 -7.63 10.48
N VAL A 128 22.51 -8.47 11.45
CA VAL A 128 23.13 -8.47 12.78
C VAL A 128 24.46 -9.21 12.71
N ASP A 129 24.46 -10.38 12.06
CA ASP A 129 25.65 -11.19 11.82
C ASP A 129 26.68 -10.43 10.99
N ALA A 130 26.25 -9.63 10.02
CA ALA A 130 27.14 -8.77 9.22
C ALA A 130 27.84 -7.71 10.09
N ASN A 131 27.14 -7.08 11.03
CA ASN A 131 27.74 -6.10 11.95
C ASN A 131 28.67 -6.78 12.97
N THR A 132 28.27 -7.94 13.50
CA THR A 132 29.12 -8.75 14.40
C THR A 132 30.37 -9.25 13.68
N HIS A 133 30.27 -9.64 12.41
CA HIS A 133 31.40 -10.07 11.59
C HIS A 133 32.40 -8.94 11.32
N LEU A 134 31.92 -7.69 11.28
CA LEU A 134 32.75 -6.49 11.15
C LEU A 134 33.28 -5.95 12.49
N GLY A 135 32.92 -6.56 13.63
CA GLY A 135 33.33 -6.12 14.96
C GLY A 135 32.69 -4.81 15.43
N LEU A 136 31.52 -4.46 14.87
CA LEU A 136 30.86 -3.17 15.10
C LEU A 136 29.74 -3.27 16.15
N PRO A 137 29.49 -2.19 16.93
CA PRO A 137 28.37 -2.15 17.86
C PRO A 137 27.02 -2.19 17.11
N ALA A 138 26.00 -2.78 17.74
CA ALA A 138 24.68 -2.91 17.14
C ALA A 138 23.94 -1.55 17.01
N ASP A 139 24.20 -0.62 17.94
CA ASP A 139 23.69 0.75 17.92
C ASP A 139 24.62 1.63 18.78
N ALA A 140 25.19 2.68 18.19
CA ALA A 140 26.10 3.62 18.86
C ALA A 140 25.54 5.06 18.91
N ARG A 141 24.23 5.22 18.68
CA ARG A 141 23.59 6.53 18.59
C ARG A 141 23.37 7.15 19.96
N ASP A 142 23.48 8.48 19.99
CA ASP A 142 23.28 9.35 21.14
C ASP A 142 22.26 10.43 20.75
N TYR A 143 21.44 10.90 21.71
CA TYR A 143 20.41 11.91 21.47
C TYR A 143 20.62 13.18 22.30
N ASP A 144 21.76 13.31 23.00
CA ASP A 144 22.16 14.49 23.75
C ASP A 144 22.00 15.78 22.95
N GLN A 145 22.53 15.80 21.71
CA GLN A 145 22.50 16.99 20.85
C GLN A 145 21.07 17.37 20.47
N SER A 146 20.19 16.37 20.31
CA SER A 146 18.78 16.60 19.99
C SER A 146 18.05 17.25 21.16
N ALA A 147 18.28 16.77 22.38
CA ALA A 147 17.67 17.35 23.57
C ALA A 147 18.16 18.79 23.80
N GLN A 148 19.46 19.06 23.59
CA GLN A 148 20.01 20.41 23.70
C GLN A 148 19.38 21.37 22.68
N ILE A 149 19.27 20.95 21.41
CA ILE A 149 18.60 21.75 20.36
C ILE A 149 17.13 22.03 20.73
N LEU A 150 16.39 21.03 21.22
CA LEU A 150 15.00 21.24 21.64
C LEU A 150 14.88 22.23 22.81
N ARG A 151 15.75 22.15 23.81
CA ARG A 151 15.76 23.11 24.93
C ARG A 151 16.08 24.52 24.49
N GLU A 152 17.04 24.69 23.59
CA GLU A 152 17.39 25.99 23.02
C GLU A 152 16.24 26.58 22.19
N LEU A 153 15.45 25.73 21.52
CA LEU A 153 14.21 26.11 20.85
C LEU A 153 13.04 26.43 21.81
N GLY A 154 13.21 26.28 23.12
CA GLY A 154 12.14 26.45 24.11
C GLY A 154 11.13 25.29 24.15
N VAL A 155 11.48 24.14 23.56
CA VAL A 155 10.59 22.99 23.42
C VAL A 155 10.90 21.94 24.50
N GLY A 156 10.11 21.94 25.57
CA GLY A 156 10.23 20.97 26.68
C GLY A 156 9.23 19.81 26.65
N LYS A 157 8.14 19.95 25.89
CA LYS A 157 7.04 18.97 25.81
C LYS A 157 6.62 18.76 24.35
N ILE A 158 6.51 17.51 23.90
CA ILE A 158 6.38 17.19 22.46
C ILE A 158 5.42 16.03 22.15
N TRP A 159 4.93 16.00 20.91
CA TRP A 159 4.47 14.77 20.25
C TRP A 159 5.59 14.20 19.37
N LEU A 160 6.11 13.02 19.73
CA LEU A 160 7.27 12.44 19.06
C LEU A 160 6.88 11.58 17.85
N LEU A 161 7.31 11.97 16.66
CA LEU A 161 7.14 11.21 15.41
C LEU A 161 8.13 10.03 15.35
N SER A 162 7.83 8.92 16.02
CA SER A 162 8.69 7.74 16.09
C SER A 162 7.93 6.43 16.34
N SER A 163 8.48 5.34 15.79
CA SER A 163 8.10 3.96 16.11
C SER A 163 9.15 3.24 16.97
N ASN A 164 10.14 3.99 17.48
CA ASN A 164 11.25 3.44 18.28
C ASN A 164 11.10 3.92 19.74
N PRO A 165 10.63 3.07 20.66
CA PRO A 165 10.52 3.40 22.08
C PRO A 165 11.82 3.92 22.70
N ALA A 166 12.97 3.40 22.26
CA ALA A 166 14.28 3.85 22.76
C ALA A 166 14.55 5.35 22.52
N LYS A 167 13.94 5.96 21.48
CA LYS A 167 14.05 7.41 21.26
C LYS A 167 13.26 8.21 22.31
N GLN A 168 12.10 7.71 22.72
CA GLN A 168 11.36 8.33 23.82
C GLN A 168 12.12 8.16 25.13
N GLU A 169 12.53 6.94 25.46
CA GLU A 169 13.27 6.64 26.70
C GLU A 169 14.52 7.54 26.82
N ALA A 170 15.27 7.73 25.73
CA ALA A 170 16.42 8.63 25.69
C ALA A 170 16.06 10.10 25.88
N LEU A 171 15.02 10.61 25.20
CA LEU A 171 14.58 11.99 25.34
C LEU A 171 14.05 12.30 26.75
N GLU A 172 13.28 11.38 27.34
CA GLU A 172 12.76 11.51 28.70
C GLU A 172 13.88 11.51 29.74
N ALA A 173 14.89 10.64 29.58
CA ALA A 173 16.09 10.64 30.41
C ALA A 173 16.87 11.97 30.31
N LEU A 174 16.78 12.64 29.16
CA LEU A 174 17.34 13.96 28.90
C LEU A 174 16.36 15.10 29.27
N GLY A 175 15.25 14.82 29.95
CA GLY A 175 14.34 15.86 30.46
C GLY A 175 13.45 16.53 29.41
N ILE A 176 13.24 15.89 28.25
CA ILE A 176 12.20 16.28 27.29
C ILE A 176 10.96 15.40 27.51
N HIS A 177 9.82 16.01 27.83
CA HIS A 177 8.58 15.28 28.10
C HIS A 177 7.89 14.87 26.79
N VAL A 178 7.76 13.56 26.56
CA VAL A 178 7.06 13.02 25.38
C VAL A 178 5.60 12.74 25.78
N GLU A 179 4.69 13.60 25.35
CA GLU A 179 3.27 13.43 25.67
C GLU A 179 2.68 12.19 24.96
N ALA A 180 3.09 11.97 23.72
CA ALA A 180 2.71 10.79 22.95
C ALA A 180 3.75 10.49 21.86
N ARG A 181 3.93 9.20 21.53
CA ARG A 181 4.58 8.79 20.28
C ARG A 181 3.53 8.65 19.18
N VAL A 182 3.73 9.39 18.10
CA VAL A 182 2.90 9.32 16.90
C VAL A 182 3.68 8.54 15.84
N ARG A 183 3.10 7.43 15.37
CA ARG A 183 3.74 6.60 14.34
C ARG A 183 3.52 7.23 12.96
N LEU A 184 4.58 7.30 12.16
CA LEU A 184 4.48 7.65 10.74
C LEU A 184 4.02 6.41 9.95
N ASN A 185 2.98 6.57 9.14
CA ASN A 185 2.44 5.49 8.32
C ASN A 185 3.26 5.36 7.02
N VAL A 186 4.36 4.61 7.09
CA VAL A 186 5.19 4.24 5.95
C VAL A 186 5.01 2.75 5.70
N ALA A 187 4.58 2.38 4.50
CA ALA A 187 4.35 1.00 4.12
C ALA A 187 5.68 0.24 3.95
N ASP A 188 5.67 -1.04 4.30
CA ASP A 188 6.79 -1.92 3.99
C ASP A 188 6.83 -2.18 2.48
N ARG A 189 8.05 -2.26 1.94
CA ARG A 189 8.29 -2.65 0.56
C ARG A 189 8.93 -4.04 0.50
N PRO A 190 8.80 -4.77 -0.60
CA PRO A 190 9.50 -6.05 -0.78
C PRO A 190 11.01 -5.96 -0.44
N GLU A 191 11.66 -4.86 -0.85
CA GLU A 191 13.10 -4.61 -0.69
C GLU A 191 13.56 -4.44 0.76
N ASN A 192 12.72 -3.89 1.64
CA ASN A 192 13.05 -3.64 3.04
C ASN A 192 12.30 -4.53 4.04
N SER A 193 11.33 -5.33 3.59
CA SER A 193 10.50 -6.21 4.44
C SER A 193 11.31 -7.05 5.44
N ARG A 194 12.39 -7.70 5.00
CA ARG A 194 13.30 -8.51 5.85
C ARG A 194 14.09 -7.65 6.84
N TYR A 195 14.55 -6.48 6.41
CA TYR A 195 15.26 -5.54 7.27
C TYR A 195 14.35 -5.01 8.38
N LEU A 196 13.13 -4.58 8.02
CA LEU A 196 12.15 -4.03 8.95
C LEU A 196 11.61 -5.09 9.91
N SER A 197 11.38 -6.33 9.44
CA SER A 197 10.99 -7.44 10.32
C SER A 197 12.08 -7.75 11.36
N THR A 198 13.34 -7.79 10.95
CA THR A 198 14.49 -7.97 11.86
C THR A 198 14.59 -6.83 12.87
N LYS A 199 14.41 -5.58 12.41
CA LYS A 199 14.41 -4.37 13.26
C LYS A 199 13.30 -4.42 14.31
N ARG A 200 12.09 -4.86 13.95
CA ARG A 200 10.96 -5.06 14.87
C ARG A 200 11.23 -6.16 15.88
N ALA A 201 11.66 -7.33 15.41
CA ALA A 201 11.89 -8.49 16.25
C ALA A 201 13.04 -8.31 17.25
N ARG A 202 14.14 -7.66 16.82
CA ARG A 202 15.38 -7.60 17.61
C ARG A 202 15.62 -6.25 18.29
N MET A 203 14.93 -5.17 17.92
CA MET A 203 15.27 -3.81 18.39
C MET A 203 14.07 -3.03 18.96
N ARG A 204 13.10 -3.74 19.57
CA ARG A 204 11.94 -3.18 20.28
C ARG A 204 11.14 -2.12 19.48
N HIS A 205 11.19 -2.12 18.15
CA HIS A 205 10.36 -1.19 17.39
C HIS A 205 8.90 -1.60 17.53
N ASP A 206 8.04 -0.61 17.76
CA ASP A 206 6.61 -0.83 17.93
C ASP A 206 6.09 -1.68 16.75
N LEU A 207 5.45 -2.81 17.07
CA LEU A 207 4.68 -3.56 16.08
C LEU A 207 3.65 -2.60 15.46
N PRO A 208 3.29 -2.77 14.17
CA PRO A 208 2.13 -2.06 13.62
C PRO A 208 0.99 -2.15 14.63
N PRO A 209 0.25 -1.05 14.89
CA PRO A 209 -0.87 -1.11 15.82
C PRO A 209 -1.75 -2.31 15.45
N GLU A 210 -2.29 -3.01 16.44
CA GLU A 210 -3.13 -4.20 16.24
C GLU A 210 -4.43 -3.95 15.44
N ARG A 211 -4.63 -2.75 14.88
CA ARG A 211 -5.75 -2.42 14.00
C ARG A 211 -5.33 -1.37 12.97
N ASN A 212 -4.72 -1.80 11.88
CA ASN A 212 -4.82 -1.03 10.63
C ASN A 212 -6.22 -1.32 10.05
N ALA A 213 -7.00 -0.28 9.74
CA ALA A 213 -8.31 -0.45 9.10
C ALA A 213 -8.23 -1.36 7.85
N TRP A 214 -7.14 -1.27 7.10
CA TRP A 214 -6.89 -2.14 5.96
C TRP A 214 -6.71 -3.61 6.36
N ASP A 215 -5.97 -3.92 7.42
CA ASP A 215 -5.75 -5.32 7.86
C ASP A 215 -7.06 -5.97 8.32
N LEU A 216 -7.96 -5.19 8.92
CA LEU A 216 -9.31 -5.64 9.26
C LEU A 216 -10.12 -5.91 7.99
N LEU A 217 -10.13 -4.98 7.03
CA LEU A 217 -10.86 -5.14 5.77
C LEU A 217 -10.34 -6.34 4.95
N ALA A 218 -9.02 -6.48 4.83
CA ALA A 218 -8.37 -7.63 4.20
C ALA A 218 -8.64 -8.94 4.94
N GLY A 219 -8.86 -8.87 6.26
CA GLY A 219 -9.34 -9.97 7.09
C GLY A 219 -10.87 -10.11 7.14
N ALA A 220 -11.59 -9.59 6.14
CA ALA A 220 -13.04 -9.65 5.98
C ALA A 220 -13.85 -9.07 7.16
N ARG A 221 -13.34 -8.01 7.81
CA ARG A 221 -14.02 -7.30 8.91
C ARG A 221 -14.03 -5.81 8.66
N VAL A 222 -15.20 -5.18 8.75
CA VAL A 222 -15.31 -3.73 8.71
C VAL A 222 -14.98 -3.15 10.09
N PRO A 223 -13.99 -2.23 10.19
CA PRO A 223 -13.68 -1.55 11.45
C PRO A 223 -14.91 -0.83 12.01
N THR A 224 -15.10 -0.94 13.32
CA THR A 224 -16.12 -0.19 14.07
C THR A 224 -15.45 0.62 15.17
N GLY A 225 -15.87 1.88 15.34
CA GLY A 225 -15.28 2.82 16.31
C GLY A 225 -14.69 4.08 15.65
N PRO A 226 -13.99 4.92 16.43
CA PRO A 226 -13.36 6.12 15.90
C PRO A 226 -12.27 5.75 14.90
N LEU A 227 -12.33 6.36 13.72
CA LEU A 227 -11.38 6.19 12.62
C LEU A 227 -10.69 7.52 12.33
N THR A 228 -9.43 7.46 11.90
CA THR A 228 -8.78 8.61 11.28
C THR A 228 -9.42 8.92 9.92
N PRO A 229 -9.30 10.14 9.38
CA PRO A 229 -9.84 10.48 8.06
C PRO A 229 -9.34 9.55 6.93
N GLN A 230 -8.07 9.10 7.00
CA GLN A 230 -7.54 8.13 6.03
C GLN A 230 -8.21 6.75 6.16
N GLU A 231 -8.44 6.28 7.39
CA GLU A 231 -9.12 5.00 7.64
C GLU A 231 -10.60 5.07 7.27
N GLU A 232 -11.27 6.19 7.56
CA GLU A 232 -12.65 6.43 7.13
C GLU A 232 -12.76 6.37 5.61
N ALA A 233 -11.83 6.99 4.87
CA ALA A 233 -11.80 6.90 3.41
C ALA A 233 -11.62 5.46 2.91
N LEU A 234 -10.80 4.63 3.59
CA LEU A 234 -10.66 3.21 3.27
C LEU A 234 -11.95 2.44 3.55
N VAL A 235 -12.56 2.65 4.72
CA VAL A 235 -13.79 1.97 5.12
C VAL A 235 -14.94 2.35 4.20
N LEU A 236 -15.10 3.63 3.86
CA LEU A 236 -16.11 4.09 2.91
C LEU A 236 -15.94 3.45 1.53
N ARG A 237 -14.69 3.28 1.07
CA ARG A 237 -14.41 2.72 -0.25
C ARG A 237 -14.61 1.21 -0.30
N TYR A 238 -14.04 0.47 0.66
CA TYR A 238 -13.94 -1.00 0.60
C TYR A 238 -14.87 -1.75 1.56
N GLY A 239 -15.39 -1.09 2.60
CA GLY A 239 -16.34 -1.69 3.55
C GLY A 239 -17.53 -2.35 2.85
N PRO A 240 -18.20 -1.69 1.89
CA PRO A 240 -19.31 -2.30 1.15
C PRO A 240 -18.93 -3.58 0.40
N LEU A 241 -17.67 -3.71 -0.07
CA LEU A 241 -17.21 -4.93 -0.73
C LEU A 241 -17.04 -6.07 0.28
N VAL A 242 -16.53 -5.76 1.47
CA VAL A 242 -16.40 -6.73 2.58
C VAL A 242 -17.79 -7.22 3.01
N GLU A 243 -18.78 -6.33 3.02
CA GLU A 243 -20.16 -6.63 3.44
C GLU A 243 -21.00 -7.35 2.36
N ALA A 244 -20.58 -7.35 1.09
CA ALA A 244 -21.32 -7.93 -0.04
C ALA A 244 -21.53 -9.46 0.04
N GLY A 245 -21.00 -10.13 1.06
CA GLY A 245 -21.17 -11.56 1.27
C GLY A 245 -20.27 -12.43 0.37
N PRO A 246 -20.59 -13.73 0.22
CA PRO A 246 -19.69 -14.68 -0.44
C PRO A 246 -19.70 -14.61 -1.97
N ARG A 247 -20.61 -13.85 -2.58
CA ARG A 247 -20.70 -13.69 -4.03
C ARG A 247 -20.59 -12.23 -4.40
N LEU A 248 -19.56 -11.91 -5.19
CA LEU A 248 -19.29 -10.54 -5.61
C LEU A 248 -18.49 -10.57 -6.91
N VAL A 249 -18.97 -9.89 -7.94
CA VAL A 249 -18.27 -9.76 -9.22
C VAL A 249 -17.89 -8.31 -9.46
N ILE A 250 -16.59 -8.05 -9.52
CA ILE A 250 -16.02 -6.72 -9.68
C ILE A 250 -15.37 -6.65 -11.06
N GLY A 251 -15.71 -5.66 -11.87
CA GLY A 251 -14.89 -5.27 -13.02
C GLY A 251 -13.95 -4.13 -12.63
N GLN A 252 -12.70 -4.16 -13.10
CA GLN A 252 -11.79 -3.03 -12.98
C GLN A 252 -11.07 -2.77 -14.31
N LEU A 253 -11.00 -1.49 -14.69
CA LEU A 253 -10.27 -1.04 -15.87
C LEU A 253 -9.68 0.36 -15.65
N GLY A 254 -8.38 0.52 -15.92
CA GLY A 254 -7.72 1.81 -16.02
C GLY A 254 -7.61 2.23 -17.49
N GLN A 255 -7.96 3.48 -17.81
CA GLN A 255 -7.92 4.05 -19.15
C GLN A 255 -7.42 5.50 -19.13
N SER A 256 -7.04 5.99 -20.30
CA SER A 256 -6.85 7.40 -20.58
C SER A 256 -8.17 8.18 -20.51
N LEU A 257 -8.09 9.50 -20.44
CA LEU A 257 -9.27 10.37 -20.38
C LEU A 257 -10.15 10.24 -21.64
N ASP A 258 -9.55 9.93 -22.79
CA ASP A 258 -10.22 9.66 -24.06
C ASP A 258 -10.58 8.18 -24.29
N GLY A 259 -10.42 7.33 -23.28
CA GLY A 259 -11.02 5.99 -23.23
C GLY A 259 -10.18 4.85 -23.81
N PHE A 260 -8.85 4.96 -23.77
CA PHE A 260 -7.92 3.95 -24.26
C PHE A 260 -7.10 3.31 -23.12
N ILE A 261 -6.84 2.01 -23.21
CA ILE A 261 -6.13 1.23 -22.18
C ILE A 261 -4.68 0.91 -22.57
N ALA A 262 -4.30 1.23 -23.79
CA ALA A 262 -2.94 1.09 -24.30
C ALA A 262 -2.77 1.98 -25.53
N SER A 263 -1.53 2.25 -25.92
CA SER A 263 -1.22 2.86 -27.22
C SER A 263 -1.62 1.95 -28.39
N ARG A 264 -1.58 2.46 -29.62
CA ARG A 264 -1.84 1.69 -30.84
C ARG A 264 -0.97 0.43 -30.98
N THR A 265 0.23 0.44 -30.40
CA THR A 265 1.17 -0.68 -30.45
C THR A 265 0.98 -1.65 -29.28
N GLY A 266 -0.01 -1.42 -28.42
CA GLY A 266 -0.28 -2.24 -27.24
C GLY A 266 0.60 -1.90 -26.04
N ASP A 267 1.33 -0.78 -26.05
CA ASP A 267 2.05 -0.33 -24.86
C ASP A 267 1.04 0.17 -23.82
N ALA A 268 0.92 -0.59 -22.74
CA ALA A 268 0.02 -0.37 -21.62
C ALA A 268 0.78 -0.05 -20.32
N CYS A 269 2.09 0.25 -20.39
CA CYS A 269 2.92 0.46 -19.22
C CYS A 269 2.41 1.64 -18.38
N PHE A 270 1.62 1.32 -17.36
CA PHE A 270 1.05 2.23 -16.38
C PHE A 270 0.27 3.40 -16.98
N VAL A 271 -0.86 3.09 -17.63
CA VAL A 271 -1.87 4.10 -17.99
C VAL A 271 -2.31 4.90 -16.76
N THR A 272 -2.47 4.24 -15.61
CA THR A 272 -2.84 4.86 -14.33
C THR A 272 -1.66 4.94 -13.36
N GLY A 273 -1.77 5.86 -12.39
CA GLY A 273 -0.74 6.18 -11.41
C GLY A 273 -0.59 5.16 -10.27
N GLU A 274 0.30 5.45 -9.33
CA GLU A 274 0.59 4.57 -8.18
C GLU A 274 -0.61 4.33 -7.26
N ALA A 275 -1.42 5.35 -7.01
CA ALA A 275 -2.59 5.23 -6.14
C ALA A 275 -3.68 4.31 -6.72
N ASP A 276 -3.87 4.29 -8.04
CA ASP A 276 -4.77 3.34 -8.71
C ASP A 276 -4.21 1.92 -8.71
N ARG A 277 -2.90 1.75 -8.89
CA ARG A 277 -2.25 0.44 -8.75
C ARG A 277 -2.39 -0.11 -7.33
N GLU A 278 -2.24 0.74 -6.31
CA GLU A 278 -2.52 0.38 -4.91
C GLU A 278 -4.00 -0.01 -4.73
N HIS A 279 -4.94 0.74 -5.33
CA HIS A 279 -6.36 0.40 -5.33
C HIS A 279 -6.64 -0.98 -5.97
N LEU A 280 -6.06 -1.28 -7.12
CA LEU A 280 -6.15 -2.58 -7.77
C LEU A 280 -5.64 -3.71 -6.86
N HIS A 281 -4.49 -3.51 -6.22
CA HIS A 281 -3.96 -4.47 -5.25
C HIS A 281 -4.88 -4.68 -4.04
N ARG A 282 -5.59 -3.64 -3.59
CA ARG A 282 -6.63 -3.78 -2.57
C ARG A 282 -7.82 -4.59 -3.06
N LEU A 283 -8.29 -4.36 -4.29
CA LEU A 283 -9.38 -5.18 -4.87
C LEU A 283 -8.97 -6.65 -4.96
N ARG A 284 -7.74 -6.95 -5.42
CA ARG A 284 -7.21 -8.32 -5.47
C ARG A 284 -7.21 -9.00 -4.10
N ALA A 285 -6.87 -8.27 -3.04
CA ALA A 285 -6.85 -8.79 -1.68
C ALA A 285 -8.24 -9.09 -1.09
N LEU A 286 -9.31 -8.57 -1.70
CA LEU A 286 -10.70 -8.71 -1.22
C LEU A 286 -11.52 -9.75 -2.01
N VAL A 287 -10.90 -10.44 -2.96
CA VAL A 287 -11.55 -11.42 -3.83
C VAL A 287 -10.88 -12.79 -3.72
N ASP A 288 -11.61 -13.83 -4.07
CA ASP A 288 -11.11 -15.21 -4.06
C ASP A 288 -10.32 -15.50 -5.35
N ALA A 289 -10.68 -14.84 -6.46
CA ALA A 289 -10.10 -15.03 -7.77
C ALA A 289 -9.96 -13.74 -8.58
N VAL A 290 -8.89 -13.66 -9.38
CA VAL A 290 -8.69 -12.63 -10.40
C VAL A 290 -8.71 -13.30 -11.77
N LEU A 291 -9.59 -12.81 -12.63
CA LEU A 291 -9.80 -13.30 -13.98
C LEU A 291 -9.27 -12.30 -15.00
N VAL A 292 -8.46 -12.81 -15.93
CA VAL A 292 -7.98 -12.07 -17.11
C VAL A 292 -8.17 -12.88 -18.39
N GLY A 293 -8.17 -12.19 -19.52
CA GLY A 293 -8.11 -12.84 -20.84
C GLY A 293 -6.68 -13.17 -21.26
N ALA A 294 -6.53 -14.15 -22.15
CA ALA A 294 -5.23 -14.56 -22.70
C ALA A 294 -4.42 -13.40 -23.32
N GLN A 295 -5.09 -12.44 -23.95
CA GLN A 295 -4.42 -11.29 -24.57
C GLN A 295 -3.71 -10.40 -23.53
N THR A 296 -4.33 -10.17 -22.38
CA THR A 296 -3.71 -9.42 -21.26
C THR A 296 -2.47 -10.13 -20.75
N VAL A 297 -2.53 -11.46 -20.59
CA VAL A 297 -1.35 -12.25 -20.20
C VAL A 297 -0.23 -12.15 -21.24
N ALA A 298 -0.56 -12.24 -22.52
CA ALA A 298 0.42 -12.17 -23.60
C ALA A 298 1.06 -10.78 -23.75
N ALA A 299 0.31 -9.71 -23.49
CA ALA A 299 0.80 -8.34 -23.56
C ALA A 299 1.66 -7.96 -22.34
N ASP A 300 1.20 -8.30 -21.13
CA ASP A 300 1.73 -7.72 -19.89
C ASP A 300 2.56 -8.69 -19.05
N ASP A 301 2.55 -9.99 -19.37
CA ASP A 301 3.16 -11.07 -18.57
C ASP A 301 2.88 -10.89 -17.05
N CYS A 302 1.60 -10.68 -16.77
CA CYS A 302 1.08 -10.29 -15.47
C CYS A 302 1.28 -11.37 -14.40
N GLN A 303 1.41 -10.97 -13.14
CA GLN A 303 1.51 -11.89 -12.00
C GLN A 303 0.17 -12.15 -11.31
N LEU A 304 -0.74 -11.16 -11.32
CA LEU A 304 -2.06 -11.17 -10.68
C LEU A 304 -2.05 -11.39 -9.15
N THR A 305 -0.92 -11.09 -8.49
CA THR A 305 -0.73 -11.17 -7.03
C THR A 305 -0.96 -9.83 -6.31
N VAL A 306 -1.10 -9.87 -4.99
CA VAL A 306 -1.13 -8.73 -4.07
C VAL A 306 0.31 -8.38 -3.65
N ARG A 307 0.72 -7.13 -3.87
CA ARG A 307 2.12 -6.70 -3.66
C ARG A 307 2.27 -5.32 -3.05
N ALA A 308 1.30 -4.42 -3.28
CA ALA A 308 1.34 -3.04 -2.78
C ALA A 308 0.67 -2.87 -1.41
N VAL A 309 -0.06 -3.89 -0.92
CA VAL A 309 -0.77 -3.85 0.36
C VAL A 309 -0.71 -5.21 1.04
N ASN A 310 -1.06 -5.29 2.32
CA ASN A 310 -1.22 -6.56 3.02
C ASN A 310 -2.47 -7.31 2.55
N GLY A 311 -2.43 -8.62 2.40
CA GLY A 311 -3.56 -9.41 1.94
C GLY A 311 -3.14 -10.75 1.33
N ALA A 312 -4.08 -11.68 1.25
CA ALA A 312 -3.84 -12.97 0.59
C ALA A 312 -3.85 -12.80 -0.93
N ASP A 313 -3.02 -13.59 -1.62
CA ASP A 313 -3.07 -13.67 -3.08
C ASP A 313 -4.32 -14.41 -3.54
N PRO A 314 -5.08 -13.87 -4.51
CA PRO A 314 -6.23 -14.55 -5.09
C PRO A 314 -5.80 -15.70 -6.02
N ALA A 315 -6.73 -16.61 -6.30
CA ALA A 315 -6.55 -17.58 -7.38
C ALA A 315 -6.49 -16.85 -8.73
N ARG A 316 -5.59 -17.29 -9.61
CA ARG A 316 -5.45 -16.72 -10.96
C ARG A 316 -6.36 -17.50 -11.92
N VAL A 317 -7.17 -16.80 -12.68
CA VAL A 317 -8.05 -17.40 -13.69
C VAL A 317 -7.69 -16.81 -15.04
N VAL A 318 -7.29 -17.66 -15.98
CA VAL A 318 -6.93 -17.23 -17.33
C VAL A 318 -7.92 -17.82 -18.32
N VAL A 319 -8.67 -16.95 -18.99
CA VAL A 319 -9.59 -17.34 -20.07
C VAL A 319 -8.84 -17.34 -21.39
N ASP A 320 -8.59 -18.53 -21.92
CA ASP A 320 -7.79 -18.74 -23.12
C ASP A 320 -8.36 -19.87 -23.99
N PRO A 321 -9.43 -19.59 -24.76
CA PRO A 321 -10.16 -20.59 -25.53
C PRO A 321 -9.28 -21.42 -26.48
N HIS A 322 -8.13 -20.88 -26.90
CA HIS A 322 -7.25 -21.49 -27.87
C HIS A 322 -5.88 -21.88 -27.29
N ALA A 323 -5.70 -21.83 -25.96
CA ALA A 323 -4.43 -22.16 -25.28
C ALA A 323 -3.21 -21.41 -25.87
N ARG A 324 -3.32 -20.10 -26.10
CA ARG A 324 -2.30 -19.27 -26.76
C ARG A 324 -1.30 -18.59 -25.83
N ILE A 325 -1.53 -18.56 -24.52
CA ILE A 325 -0.59 -17.90 -23.61
C ILE A 325 0.78 -18.61 -23.63
N PRO A 326 1.90 -17.87 -23.53
CA PRO A 326 3.23 -18.49 -23.44
C PRO A 326 3.35 -19.37 -22.19
N LEU A 327 3.92 -20.57 -22.32
CA LEU A 327 4.18 -21.46 -21.18
C LEU A 327 5.18 -20.89 -20.17
N THR A 328 5.95 -19.88 -20.58
CA THR A 328 6.86 -19.11 -19.74
C THR A 328 6.18 -17.98 -18.98
N ALA A 329 4.87 -17.74 -19.21
CA ALA A 329 4.15 -16.65 -18.56
C ALA A 329 4.16 -16.81 -17.03
N LYS A 330 4.26 -15.70 -16.30
CA LYS A 330 4.32 -15.70 -14.83
C LYS A 330 3.11 -16.38 -14.20
N VAL A 331 1.92 -16.23 -14.78
CA VAL A 331 0.70 -16.92 -14.33
C VAL A 331 0.78 -18.45 -14.39
N LEU A 332 1.68 -19.03 -15.18
CA LEU A 332 1.89 -20.48 -15.29
C LEU A 332 3.15 -20.98 -14.56
N THR A 333 4.06 -20.07 -14.18
CA THR A 333 5.40 -20.42 -13.67
C THR A 333 5.63 -20.00 -12.22
N ASP A 334 5.03 -18.90 -11.76
CA ASP A 334 5.15 -18.43 -10.38
C ASP A 334 4.23 -19.23 -9.44
N PRO A 335 4.77 -19.99 -8.46
CA PRO A 335 3.98 -20.87 -7.60
C PRO A 335 3.25 -20.15 -6.45
N ARG A 336 3.35 -18.82 -6.32
CA ARG A 336 2.72 -18.06 -5.22
C ARG A 336 1.21 -18.25 -5.12
N SER A 337 0.53 -18.49 -6.24
CA SER A 337 -0.92 -18.63 -6.29
C SER A 337 -1.33 -19.78 -7.19
N ARG A 338 -2.46 -20.43 -6.89
CA ARG A 338 -3.04 -21.42 -7.80
C ARG A 338 -3.52 -20.74 -9.10
N THR A 339 -3.43 -21.46 -10.21
CA THR A 339 -3.91 -21.01 -11.52
C THR A 339 -4.95 -21.97 -12.08
N LEU A 340 -6.10 -21.41 -12.46
CA LEU A 340 -7.13 -22.06 -13.25
C LEU A 340 -7.01 -21.57 -14.69
N TRP A 341 -6.53 -22.43 -15.58
CA TRP A 341 -6.40 -22.13 -17.01
C TRP A 341 -7.61 -22.70 -17.75
N LEU A 342 -8.51 -21.82 -18.17
CA LEU A 342 -9.77 -22.18 -18.83
C LEU A 342 -9.56 -22.19 -20.35
N VAL A 343 -9.65 -23.35 -20.96
CA VAL A 343 -9.34 -23.58 -22.38
C VAL A 343 -10.50 -24.26 -23.10
N GLY A 344 -10.56 -24.14 -24.44
CA GLY A 344 -11.57 -24.85 -25.23
C GLY A 344 -11.39 -26.37 -25.16
N SER A 345 -12.47 -27.12 -25.33
CA SER A 345 -12.48 -28.59 -25.38
C SER A 345 -11.39 -29.14 -26.32
N ASP A 346 -11.24 -28.54 -27.50
CA ASP A 346 -10.28 -28.95 -28.53
C ASP A 346 -8.88 -28.31 -28.41
N ALA A 347 -8.64 -27.47 -27.40
CA ALA A 347 -7.37 -26.75 -27.28
C ALA A 347 -6.22 -27.70 -26.91
N SER A 348 -5.09 -27.58 -27.62
CA SER A 348 -3.88 -28.36 -27.32
C SER A 348 -3.13 -27.74 -26.14
N VAL A 349 -2.99 -28.49 -25.06
CA VAL A 349 -2.30 -28.07 -23.83
C VAL A 349 -1.19 -29.07 -23.52
N PRO A 350 -0.01 -28.65 -23.01
CA PRO A 350 1.07 -29.58 -22.66
C PRO A 350 0.64 -30.65 -21.67
N ALA A 351 1.21 -31.85 -21.80
CA ALA A 351 0.92 -32.98 -20.94
C ALA A 351 1.40 -32.80 -19.48
N SER A 352 2.39 -31.92 -19.26
CA SER A 352 2.94 -31.62 -17.93
C SER A 352 2.97 -30.12 -17.71
N LEU A 353 2.41 -29.70 -16.58
CA LEU A 353 2.36 -28.31 -16.11
C LEU A 353 2.82 -28.26 -14.65
N ALA A 354 3.14 -27.06 -14.16
CA ALA A 354 3.51 -26.88 -12.77
C ALA A 354 2.36 -27.32 -11.83
N PRO A 355 2.63 -27.87 -10.64
CA PRO A 355 1.60 -28.43 -9.75
C PRO A 355 0.51 -27.45 -9.30
N HIS A 356 0.80 -26.15 -9.34
CA HIS A 356 -0.13 -25.09 -8.96
C HIS A 356 -1.06 -24.68 -10.11
N VAL A 357 -0.87 -25.23 -11.32
CA VAL A 357 -1.67 -24.95 -12.52
C VAL A 357 -2.63 -26.10 -12.77
N SER A 358 -3.91 -25.78 -12.89
CA SER A 358 -4.96 -26.73 -13.30
C SER A 358 -5.63 -26.23 -14.57
N VAL A 359 -5.92 -27.15 -15.47
CA VAL A 359 -6.53 -26.86 -16.77
C VAL A 359 -7.97 -27.33 -16.73
N HIS A 360 -8.90 -26.44 -17.06
CA HIS A 360 -10.31 -26.77 -17.19
C HIS A 360 -10.76 -26.55 -18.63
N ARG A 361 -11.39 -27.59 -19.19
CA ARG A 361 -11.86 -27.59 -20.58
C ARG A 361 -13.33 -27.19 -20.62
N LEU A 362 -13.61 -26.11 -21.32
CA LEU A 362 -14.94 -25.55 -21.51
C LEU A 362 -15.44 -25.87 -22.92
N GLU A 363 -16.73 -26.18 -23.02
CA GLU A 363 -17.40 -26.35 -24.32
C GLU A 363 -17.38 -25.04 -25.11
N THR A 364 -16.98 -25.10 -26.39
CA THR A 364 -16.68 -23.90 -27.19
C THR A 364 -17.93 -23.07 -27.52
N SER A 365 -19.13 -23.65 -27.45
CA SER A 365 -20.39 -22.99 -27.81
C SER A 365 -21.00 -22.16 -26.68
N THR A 366 -20.85 -22.55 -25.41
CA THR A 366 -21.46 -21.86 -24.25
C THR A 366 -20.53 -21.76 -23.03
N GLY A 367 -19.45 -22.52 -22.97
CA GLY A 367 -18.59 -22.61 -21.79
C GLY A 367 -17.83 -21.34 -21.46
N PHE A 368 -17.65 -20.45 -22.45
CA PHE A 368 -16.99 -19.15 -22.25
C PHE A 368 -17.96 -17.99 -21.96
N GLU A 369 -19.25 -18.28 -21.79
CA GLU A 369 -20.19 -17.25 -21.33
C GLU A 369 -19.80 -16.77 -19.91
N PRO A 370 -19.81 -15.45 -19.65
CA PRO A 370 -19.42 -14.91 -18.34
C PRO A 370 -20.13 -15.56 -17.15
N ALA A 371 -21.43 -15.84 -17.28
CA ALA A 371 -22.21 -16.50 -16.24
C ALA A 371 -21.77 -17.95 -15.98
N ALA A 372 -21.45 -18.72 -17.03
CA ALA A 372 -20.98 -20.09 -16.90
C ALA A 372 -19.61 -20.16 -16.22
N ILE A 373 -18.69 -19.23 -16.59
CA ILE A 373 -17.38 -19.12 -15.94
C ILE A 373 -17.54 -18.80 -14.44
N LEU A 374 -18.38 -17.82 -14.09
CA LEU A 374 -18.63 -17.46 -12.69
C LEU A 374 -19.26 -18.61 -11.90
N GLN A 375 -20.16 -19.37 -12.51
CA GLN A 375 -20.76 -20.54 -11.87
C GLN A 375 -19.70 -21.62 -11.60
N TYR A 376 -18.84 -21.92 -12.59
CA TYR A 376 -17.72 -22.84 -12.40
C TYR A 376 -16.80 -22.39 -11.25
N LEU A 377 -16.43 -21.10 -11.21
CA LEU A 377 -15.60 -20.56 -10.13
C LEU A 377 -16.29 -20.70 -8.77
N ALA A 378 -17.58 -20.38 -8.68
CA ALA A 378 -18.35 -20.56 -7.45
C ALA A 378 -18.38 -22.02 -6.98
N ASP A 379 -18.48 -22.99 -7.90
CA ASP A 379 -18.43 -24.42 -7.61
C ASP A 379 -17.04 -24.86 -7.08
N GLN A 380 -15.97 -24.13 -7.43
CA GLN A 380 -14.62 -24.29 -6.87
C GLN A 380 -14.41 -23.52 -5.55
N GLY A 381 -15.47 -22.95 -4.97
CA GLY A 381 -15.41 -22.12 -3.78
C GLY A 381 -14.83 -20.72 -4.00
N LEU A 382 -14.80 -20.25 -5.26
CA LEU A 382 -14.33 -18.92 -5.66
C LEU A 382 -15.53 -18.04 -6.02
N GLY A 383 -16.20 -17.48 -5.02
CA GLY A 383 -17.44 -16.73 -5.21
C GLY A 383 -17.24 -15.23 -5.44
N ARG A 384 -16.09 -14.71 -5.02
CA ARG A 384 -15.70 -13.30 -5.17
C ARG A 384 -14.66 -13.19 -6.27
N VAL A 385 -15.00 -12.56 -7.38
CA VAL A 385 -14.20 -12.57 -8.61
C VAL A 385 -13.94 -11.14 -9.08
N LEU A 386 -12.67 -10.80 -9.29
CA LEU A 386 -12.24 -9.58 -9.95
C LEU A 386 -11.95 -9.86 -11.42
N ILE A 387 -12.68 -9.22 -12.33
CA ILE A 387 -12.41 -9.20 -13.77
C ILE A 387 -11.46 -8.03 -14.03
N GLU A 388 -10.21 -8.34 -14.32
CA GLU A 388 -9.13 -7.37 -14.46
C GLU A 388 -8.63 -7.35 -15.91
N GLY A 389 -8.40 -6.15 -16.46
CA GLY A 389 -7.63 -5.98 -17.68
C GLY A 389 -8.26 -6.52 -18.97
N GLY A 390 -7.91 -5.86 -20.08
CA GLY A 390 -8.45 -6.13 -21.41
C GLY A 390 -9.87 -5.58 -21.57
N GLY A 391 -10.01 -4.56 -22.44
CA GLY A 391 -11.30 -3.93 -22.73
C GLY A 391 -12.36 -4.95 -23.16
N LEU A 392 -11.98 -5.98 -23.93
CA LEU A 392 -12.87 -7.06 -24.36
C LEU A 392 -13.41 -7.90 -23.20
N THR A 393 -12.55 -8.34 -22.28
CA THR A 393 -12.95 -9.21 -21.16
C THR A 393 -13.92 -8.48 -20.23
N VAL A 394 -13.53 -7.28 -19.77
CA VAL A 394 -14.37 -6.49 -18.87
C VAL A 394 -15.70 -6.12 -19.54
N SER A 395 -15.67 -5.74 -20.82
CA SER A 395 -16.89 -5.41 -21.56
C SER A 395 -17.81 -6.61 -21.76
N GLY A 396 -17.27 -7.82 -21.97
CA GLY A 396 -18.06 -9.04 -22.07
C GLY A 396 -18.84 -9.34 -20.79
N PHE A 397 -18.19 -9.21 -19.64
CA PHE A 397 -18.85 -9.39 -18.33
C PHE A 397 -19.85 -8.28 -18.02
N LEU A 398 -19.55 -7.04 -18.41
CA LEU A 398 -20.47 -5.91 -18.29
C LEU A 398 -21.74 -6.13 -19.14
N HIS A 399 -21.56 -6.49 -20.42
CA HIS A 399 -22.66 -6.72 -21.35
C HIS A 399 -23.53 -7.91 -20.94
N ALA A 400 -22.94 -8.95 -20.36
CA ALA A 400 -23.68 -10.09 -19.80
C ALA A 400 -24.48 -9.74 -18.53
N GLY A 401 -24.36 -8.52 -17.98
CA GLY A 401 -25.10 -8.08 -16.80
C GLY A 401 -24.70 -8.77 -15.50
N VAL A 402 -23.52 -9.40 -15.48
CA VAL A 402 -23.08 -10.20 -14.32
C VAL A 402 -22.26 -9.41 -13.30
N LEU A 403 -21.72 -8.25 -13.66
CA LEU A 403 -20.98 -7.39 -12.72
C LEU A 403 -21.89 -6.85 -11.60
N ASP A 404 -21.37 -6.80 -10.38
CA ASP A 404 -21.99 -6.11 -9.24
C ASP A 404 -21.39 -4.71 -9.04
N ARG A 405 -20.09 -4.59 -9.31
CA ARG A 405 -19.33 -3.33 -9.26
C ARG A 405 -18.48 -3.19 -10.51
N LEU A 406 -18.32 -1.97 -11.00
CA LEU A 406 -17.32 -1.64 -12.02
C LEU A 406 -16.54 -0.42 -11.55
N TYR A 407 -15.22 -0.58 -11.39
CA TYR A 407 -14.29 0.51 -11.13
C TYR A 407 -13.60 0.91 -12.44
N LEU A 408 -14.00 2.07 -12.98
CA LEU A 408 -13.41 2.65 -14.18
C LEU A 408 -12.54 3.84 -13.79
N THR A 409 -11.22 3.67 -13.85
CA THR A 409 -10.26 4.73 -13.54
C THR A 409 -9.83 5.45 -14.81
N SER A 410 -9.95 6.77 -14.82
CA SER A 410 -9.49 7.64 -15.92
C SER A 410 -8.28 8.45 -15.47
N ALA A 411 -7.15 8.23 -16.14
CA ALA A 411 -5.94 9.00 -15.95
C ALA A 411 -5.98 10.29 -16.78
N PRO A 412 -5.34 11.39 -16.35
CA PRO A 412 -5.34 12.68 -17.03
C PRO A 412 -4.39 12.70 -18.25
N LEU A 413 -4.50 11.70 -19.12
CA LEU A 413 -3.71 11.54 -20.34
C LEU A 413 -4.63 11.33 -21.55
N LEU A 414 -4.14 11.70 -22.74
CA LEU A 414 -4.84 11.53 -24.01
C LEU A 414 -3.99 10.67 -24.95
N VAL A 415 -4.57 9.61 -25.51
CA VAL A 415 -3.87 8.66 -26.40
C VAL A 415 -4.18 8.91 -27.87
N GLY A 416 -5.41 9.32 -28.18
CA GLY A 416 -5.91 9.61 -29.52
C GLY A 416 -6.35 8.38 -30.32
N ASP A 417 -5.43 7.44 -30.56
CA ASP A 417 -5.68 6.22 -31.35
C ASP A 417 -4.98 5.02 -30.68
N GLY A 418 -5.65 4.43 -29.70
CA GLY A 418 -5.13 3.34 -28.88
C GLY A 418 -6.00 2.09 -28.88
N VAL A 419 -5.66 1.14 -28.02
CA VAL A 419 -6.56 0.01 -27.72
C VAL A 419 -7.71 0.55 -26.87
N PRO A 420 -8.98 0.45 -27.33
CA PRO A 420 -10.10 1.03 -26.59
C PRO A 420 -10.35 0.29 -25.28
N GLY A 421 -10.85 1.01 -24.28
CA GLY A 421 -11.33 0.45 -23.02
C GLY A 421 -12.68 -0.24 -23.18
N ILE A 422 -13.69 0.23 -22.45
CA ILE A 422 -15.03 -0.41 -22.46
C ILE A 422 -15.71 -0.19 -23.81
N ARG A 423 -16.11 -1.30 -24.46
CA ARG A 423 -16.83 -1.36 -25.74
C ARG A 423 -17.76 -2.56 -25.76
N PHE A 424 -19.05 -2.31 -25.98
CA PHE A 424 -20.08 -3.34 -26.14
C PHE A 424 -21.21 -2.80 -27.02
N ASP A 425 -22.03 -3.69 -27.56
CA ASP A 425 -23.21 -3.32 -28.35
C ASP A 425 -24.26 -2.68 -27.44
N GLY A 426 -24.58 -1.40 -27.70
CA GLY A 426 -25.49 -0.59 -26.90
C GLY A 426 -26.83 -0.34 -27.58
N ALA A 427 -27.70 0.42 -26.92
CA ALA A 427 -28.96 0.88 -27.50
C ALA A 427 -28.74 2.06 -28.47
N ASP A 428 -29.58 2.16 -29.51
CA ASP A 428 -29.56 3.28 -30.46
C ASP A 428 -29.91 4.63 -29.82
N ALA A 429 -30.65 4.61 -28.70
CA ALA A 429 -31.05 5.79 -27.96
C ALA A 429 -30.31 5.89 -26.62
N LEU A 430 -29.88 7.11 -26.25
CA LEU A 430 -29.21 7.37 -24.97
C LEU A 430 -30.05 7.01 -23.74
N SER A 431 -31.38 7.05 -23.85
CA SER A 431 -32.28 6.59 -22.78
C SER A 431 -32.16 5.08 -22.50
N GLY A 432 -31.64 4.31 -23.47
CA GLY A 432 -31.32 2.89 -23.31
C GLY A 432 -29.85 2.64 -22.96
N ALA A 433 -29.06 3.68 -22.71
CA ALA A 433 -27.67 3.51 -22.28
C ALA A 433 -27.63 2.84 -20.90
N LEU A 434 -26.66 1.93 -20.73
CA LEU A 434 -26.43 1.28 -19.44
C LEU A 434 -26.02 2.33 -18.39
N SER A 435 -26.73 2.35 -17.27
CA SER A 435 -26.49 3.29 -16.17
C SER A 435 -26.68 2.61 -14.82
N ALA A 436 -26.01 3.13 -13.81
CA ALA A 436 -26.09 2.68 -12.43
C ALA A 436 -25.75 3.84 -11.48
N PRO A 437 -26.14 3.79 -10.20
CA PRO A 437 -25.63 4.69 -9.18
C PRO A 437 -24.10 4.70 -9.18
N VAL A 438 -23.50 5.88 -9.02
CA VAL A 438 -22.03 6.04 -9.05
C VAL A 438 -21.46 6.68 -7.81
N ARG A 439 -20.25 6.25 -7.43
CA ARG A 439 -19.36 6.96 -6.50
C ARG A 439 -18.08 7.35 -7.23
N ARG A 440 -17.40 8.39 -6.77
CA ARG A 440 -16.13 8.85 -7.37
C ARG A 440 -15.06 9.01 -6.31
N PHE A 441 -13.85 8.58 -6.67
CA PHE A 441 -12.67 8.69 -5.82
C PHE A 441 -11.54 9.34 -6.62
N VAL A 442 -10.75 10.17 -5.94
CA VAL A 442 -9.48 10.68 -6.49
C VAL A 442 -8.37 9.75 -6.01
N LEU A 443 -7.56 9.25 -6.94
CA LEU A 443 -6.45 8.33 -6.70
C LEU A 443 -5.17 8.97 -7.26
N GLY A 444 -4.51 9.79 -6.44
CA GLY A 444 -3.43 10.65 -6.95
C GLY A 444 -4.00 11.65 -7.95
N ASP A 445 -3.52 11.61 -9.19
CA ASP A 445 -4.03 12.44 -10.28
C ASP A 445 -5.18 11.78 -11.07
N ASP A 446 -5.47 10.51 -10.80
CA ASP A 446 -6.50 9.75 -11.51
C ASP A 446 -7.88 9.91 -10.85
N VAL A 447 -8.94 9.75 -11.64
CA VAL A 447 -10.33 9.72 -11.14
C VAL A 447 -10.94 8.34 -11.37
N CYS A 448 -11.25 7.66 -10.28
CA CYS A 448 -11.95 6.37 -10.30
C CYS A 448 -13.46 6.58 -10.15
N THR A 449 -14.24 6.13 -11.13
CA THR A 449 -15.70 6.08 -11.05
C THR A 449 -16.14 4.64 -10.79
N GLU A 450 -16.81 4.43 -9.67
CA GLU A 450 -17.44 3.15 -9.33
C GLU A 450 -18.90 3.18 -9.76
N PHE A 451 -19.33 2.18 -10.52
CA PHE A 451 -20.73 1.91 -10.83
C PHE A 451 -21.24 0.76 -9.96
N ASP A 452 -22.40 0.95 -9.31
CA ASP A 452 -23.05 -0.07 -8.49
C ASP A 452 -24.23 -0.71 -9.24
N PHE A 453 -23.96 -1.84 -9.90
CA PHE A 453 -24.98 -2.61 -10.60
C PHE A 453 -25.79 -3.52 -9.68
N SER A 454 -25.36 -3.73 -8.43
CA SER A 454 -26.10 -4.58 -7.49
C SER A 454 -27.43 -3.97 -7.08
N ALA A 455 -27.51 -2.63 -7.03
CA ALA A 455 -28.74 -1.90 -6.72
C ALA A 455 -29.81 -2.04 -7.83
N ALA A 456 -29.40 -2.42 -9.06
CA ALA A 456 -30.28 -2.56 -10.22
C ALA A 456 -30.74 -4.01 -10.47
N LYS A 457 -30.16 -5.00 -9.78
CA LYS A 457 -30.56 -6.42 -9.91
C LYS A 457 -31.81 -6.67 -9.05
N PRO A 458 -32.90 -7.24 -9.61
CA PRO A 458 -34.02 -7.67 -8.78
C PRO A 458 -33.53 -8.71 -7.76
N ALA A 459 -33.98 -8.58 -6.51
CA ALA A 459 -33.58 -9.46 -5.42
C ALA A 459 -33.80 -10.94 -5.83
N SER A 460 -32.79 -11.77 -5.58
CA SER A 460 -32.89 -13.22 -5.80
C SER A 460 -34.12 -13.78 -5.05
N PRO A 461 -34.88 -14.73 -5.62
CA PRO A 461 -36.04 -15.36 -4.95
C PRO A 461 -35.69 -15.96 -3.57
N ALA A 462 -34.43 -16.30 -3.33
CA ALA A 462 -33.95 -16.79 -2.04
C ALA A 462 -33.99 -15.74 -0.91
N ALA A 463 -33.94 -14.44 -1.23
CA ALA A 463 -34.06 -13.37 -0.25
C ALA A 463 -35.53 -13.10 0.16
N LEU A 464 -36.48 -13.31 -0.76
CA LEU A 464 -37.91 -13.17 -0.50
C LEU A 464 -38.44 -14.29 0.43
N HIS A 465 -37.91 -15.51 0.31
CA HIS A 465 -38.31 -16.61 1.21
C HIS A 465 -37.84 -16.47 2.66
N ARG A 466 -36.80 -15.66 2.96
CA ARG A 466 -36.44 -15.34 4.35
C ARG A 466 -37.38 -14.29 4.96
N ALA A 467 -37.79 -13.30 4.18
CA ALA A 467 -38.72 -12.27 4.65
C ALA A 467 -40.13 -12.82 4.94
N ASP A 468 -40.59 -13.85 4.20
CA ASP A 468 -41.90 -14.48 4.44
C ASP A 468 -41.91 -15.47 5.63
N GLN A 469 -40.75 -15.99 6.06
CA GLN A 469 -40.67 -16.87 7.23
C GLN A 469 -40.53 -16.11 8.55
N GLU A 470 -39.98 -14.89 8.54
CA GLU A 470 -39.90 -14.04 9.74
C GLU A 470 -41.19 -13.28 10.05
N ASN A 471 -42.18 -13.32 9.15
CA ASN A 471 -43.44 -12.59 9.28
C ASN A 471 -44.68 -13.49 9.53
N GLN A 472 -44.49 -14.77 9.89
CA GLN A 472 -45.60 -15.58 10.38
C GLN A 472 -45.87 -15.25 11.87
N PRO A 473 -47.07 -14.74 12.22
CA PRO A 473 -47.41 -14.52 13.62
C PRO A 473 -47.50 -15.88 14.32
N THR A 474 -46.80 -15.99 15.45
CA THR A 474 -46.96 -17.08 16.41
C THR A 474 -48.41 -17.06 16.93
N GLY A 475 -49.26 -17.86 16.30
CA GLY A 475 -50.61 -18.12 16.77
C GLY A 475 -50.57 -18.81 18.12
N GLN A 476 -51.04 -18.09 19.14
CA GLN A 476 -51.57 -18.67 20.38
C GLN A 476 -53.01 -19.13 20.11
N ASP A 477 -53.29 -20.40 20.34
CA ASP A 477 -54.44 -20.91 21.10
C ASP A 477 -54.17 -22.36 21.53
#